data_AF-A0A7C5RL96-F1
#
_entry.id   AF-A0A7C5RL96-F1
#
_cell.length_a   1.000
_cell.length_b   1.000
_cell.length_c   1.000
_cell.angle_alpha   90.00
_cell.angle_beta   90.00
_cell.angle_gamma   90.00
#
_symmetry.space_group_name_H-M   'P 1'
#
loop_
_entity.id
_entity.type
_entity.pdbx_description
1 polymer ?
#
loop_
_entity_poly.entity_id
_entity_poly.type
_entity_poly.pdbx_seq_one_letter_code
_entity_poly.pdbx_strand_id
1 'polypeptide(L)'
;MIFLKKLAKEYEKIKDRIEEKLKEFENNRNLKKEEKFIELCFCILVANNRLEKTKDVWEKIGKKFLTISKKELKEALKSYGLRFYNKRAEYIIQARNFIDEINKNIEKCNREWFVKNIKGIGYKEASHFLRNMGYKNFAILDRHVI
;
A
#
# COMPACT_ATOMS: atom_id res chain seq x y z
N MET A 1 -31.89 5.69 -0.05
CA MET A 1 -32.06 5.72 1.42
C MET A 1 -31.82 4.36 2.11
N ILE A 2 -32.23 3.23 1.53
CA ILE A 2 -32.06 1.89 2.14
C ILE A 2 -30.58 1.50 2.30
N PHE A 3 -29.75 1.76 1.29
CA PHE A 3 -28.30 1.47 1.33
C PHE A 3 -27.58 2.16 2.49
N LEU A 4 -27.76 3.48 2.66
CA LEU A 4 -27.12 4.25 3.74
C LEU A 4 -27.54 3.77 5.13
N LYS A 5 -28.82 3.41 5.32
CA LYS A 5 -29.31 2.84 6.59
C LYS A 5 -28.65 1.50 6.90
N LYS A 6 -28.51 0.62 5.89
CA LYS A 6 -27.82 -0.66 6.04
C LYS A 6 -26.34 -0.45 6.36
N LEU A 7 -25.67 0.46 5.64
CA LEU A 7 -24.26 0.78 5.86
C LEU A 7 -24.03 1.35 7.26
N ALA A 8 -24.87 2.28 7.73
CA ALA A 8 -24.77 2.83 9.08
C ALA A 8 -24.90 1.74 10.15
N LYS A 9 -25.84 0.79 9.98
CA LYS A 9 -26.00 -0.33 10.92
C LYS A 9 -24.78 -1.26 10.93
N GLU A 10 -24.19 -1.56 9.77
CA GLU A 10 -22.96 -2.36 9.72
C GLU A 10 -21.75 -1.59 10.26
N TYR A 11 -21.67 -0.29 10.00
CA TYR A 11 -20.62 0.60 10.51
C TYR A 11 -20.56 0.57 12.04
N GLU A 12 -21.70 0.73 12.73
CA GLU A 12 -21.73 0.73 14.21
C GLU A 12 -21.18 -0.57 14.82
N LYS A 13 -21.33 -1.73 14.14
CA LYS A 13 -20.79 -3.00 14.63
C LYS A 13 -19.27 -3.09 14.59
N ILE A 14 -18.63 -2.32 13.71
CA ILE A 14 -17.18 -2.38 13.46
C ILE A 14 -16.48 -1.05 13.67
N LYS A 15 -17.19 -0.04 14.19
CA LYS A 15 -16.72 1.34 14.33
C LYS A 15 -15.41 1.41 15.12
N ASP A 16 -15.35 0.77 16.28
CA ASP A 16 -14.16 0.78 17.13
C ASP A 16 -12.92 0.22 16.40
N ARG A 17 -13.10 -0.86 15.64
CA ARG A 17 -12.04 -1.46 14.80
C ARG A 17 -11.61 -0.53 13.66
N ILE A 18 -12.55 0.21 13.07
CA ILE A 18 -12.24 1.22 12.05
C ILE A 18 -11.43 2.35 12.68
N GLU A 19 -11.86 2.88 13.82
CA GLU A 19 -11.19 3.98 14.52
C GLU A 19 -9.79 3.60 14.98
N GLU A 20 -9.62 2.39 15.54
CA GLU A 20 -8.30 1.83 15.88
C GLU A 20 -7.39 1.78 14.64
N LYS A 21 -7.89 1.23 13.53
CA LYS A 21 -7.13 1.14 12.29
C LYS A 21 -6.77 2.51 11.71
N LEU A 22 -7.67 3.49 11.83
CA LEU A 22 -7.40 4.86 11.41
C LEU A 22 -6.29 5.49 12.27
N LYS A 23 -6.29 5.26 13.59
CA LYS A 23 -5.20 5.72 14.47
C LYS A 23 -3.86 5.08 14.11
N GLU A 24 -3.83 3.78 13.78
CA GLU A 24 -2.62 3.13 13.27
C GLU A 24 -2.10 3.81 11.99
N PHE A 25 -2.96 4.10 11.03
CA PHE A 25 -2.56 4.79 9.81
C PHE A 25 -2.08 6.23 10.08
N GLU A 26 -2.68 6.93 11.04
CA GLU A 26 -2.20 8.26 11.42
C GLU A 26 -0.79 8.22 12.01
N ASN A 27 -0.47 7.18 12.79
CA ASN A 27 0.86 6.96 13.34
C ASN A 27 1.90 6.68 12.26
N ASN A 28 1.50 6.16 11.10
CA ASN A 28 2.41 5.91 9.98
C ASN A 28 3.07 7.18 9.43
N ARG A 29 2.53 8.37 9.73
CA ARG A 29 3.16 9.66 9.39
C ARG A 29 4.53 9.84 10.04
N ASN A 30 4.72 9.25 11.23
CA ASN A 30 5.95 9.32 12.02
C ASN A 30 7.00 8.27 11.63
N LEU A 31 6.68 7.38 10.69
CA LEU A 31 7.62 6.37 10.20
C LEU A 31 8.81 7.02 9.52
N LYS A 32 9.96 6.33 9.59
CA LYS A 32 11.14 6.72 8.82
C LYS A 32 10.87 6.52 7.32
N LYS A 33 11.63 7.22 6.47
CA LYS A 33 11.48 7.14 5.01
C LYS A 33 11.58 5.70 4.48
N GLU A 34 12.43 4.88 5.09
CA GLU A 34 12.60 3.47 4.73
C GLU A 34 11.36 2.63 5.05
N GLU A 35 10.69 2.91 6.16
CA GLU A 35 9.48 2.22 6.59
C GLU A 35 8.28 2.64 5.71
N LYS A 36 8.20 3.93 5.37
CA LYS A 36 7.24 4.44 4.37
C LYS A 36 7.44 3.79 3.00
N PHE A 37 8.68 3.55 2.59
CA PHE A 37 8.97 2.80 1.37
C PHE A 37 8.53 1.33 1.46
N ILE A 38 8.67 0.69 2.62
CA ILE A 38 8.19 -0.68 2.83
C ILE A 38 6.66 -0.73 2.69
N GLU A 39 5.93 0.26 3.21
CA GLU A 39 4.47 0.40 3.02
C GLU A 39 4.09 0.63 1.54
N LEU A 40 4.90 1.37 0.78
CA LEU A 40 4.72 1.48 -0.67
C LEU A 40 4.88 0.13 -1.36
N CYS A 41 5.85 -0.69 -0.94
CA CYS A 41 6.05 -2.04 -1.48
C CYS A 41 4.79 -2.89 -1.28
N PHE A 42 4.13 -2.80 -0.12
CA PHE A 42 2.84 -3.47 0.09
C PHE A 42 1.79 -3.04 -0.94
N CYS A 43 1.66 -1.74 -1.19
CA CYS A 43 0.71 -1.20 -2.16
C CYS A 43 1.00 -1.66 -3.60
N ILE A 44 2.29 -1.77 -3.97
CA ILE A 44 2.71 -2.36 -5.25
C ILE A 44 2.27 -3.83 -5.32
N LEU A 45 2.45 -4.61 -4.26
CA LEU A 45 2.16 -6.04 -4.26
C LEU A 45 0.67 -6.37 -4.24
N VAL A 46 -0.14 -5.63 -3.47
CA VAL A 46 -1.55 -5.96 -3.22
C VAL A 46 -2.43 -5.77 -4.45
N ALA A 47 -1.99 -4.93 -5.40
CA ALA A 47 -2.72 -4.70 -6.64
C ALA A 47 -2.94 -6.01 -7.42
N ASN A 48 -4.21 -6.44 -7.47
CA ASN A 48 -4.69 -7.69 -8.07
C ASN A 48 -4.20 -8.98 -7.37
N ASN A 49 -3.84 -8.93 -6.09
CA ASN A 49 -3.52 -10.09 -5.27
C ASN A 49 -4.46 -10.17 -4.05
N ARG A 50 -4.54 -11.36 -3.43
CA ARG A 50 -5.28 -11.53 -2.16
C ARG A 50 -4.54 -10.79 -1.05
N LEU A 51 -5.30 -10.10 -0.20
CA LEU A 51 -4.75 -9.24 0.85
C LEU A 51 -3.91 -10.06 1.83
N GLU A 52 -4.42 -11.21 2.25
CA GLU A 52 -3.83 -12.07 3.28
C GLU A 52 -2.45 -12.57 2.84
N LYS A 53 -2.39 -13.21 1.65
CA LYS A 53 -1.11 -13.70 1.09
C LYS A 53 -0.09 -12.58 0.87
N THR A 54 -0.58 -11.41 0.45
CA THR A 54 0.29 -10.25 0.22
C THR A 54 0.87 -9.74 1.53
N LYS A 55 0.04 -9.66 2.58
CA LYS A 55 0.46 -9.27 3.91
C LYS A 55 1.52 -10.23 4.46
N ASP A 56 1.29 -11.53 4.36
CA ASP A 56 2.24 -12.55 4.86
C ASP A 56 3.63 -12.41 4.22
N VAL A 57 3.70 -12.27 2.88
CA VAL A 57 5.00 -12.13 2.20
C VAL A 57 5.65 -10.78 2.48
N TRP A 58 4.85 -9.72 2.59
CA TRP A 58 5.34 -8.39 2.90
C TRP A 58 5.95 -8.32 4.30
N GLU A 59 5.29 -8.88 5.31
CA GLU A 59 5.80 -8.94 6.69
C GLU A 59 7.09 -9.78 6.76
N LYS A 60 7.13 -10.92 6.08
CA LYS A 60 8.30 -11.82 6.09
C LYS A 60 9.53 -11.23 5.38
N ILE A 61 9.34 -10.46 4.32
CA ILE A 61 10.45 -9.75 3.67
C ILE A 61 10.85 -8.54 4.52
N GLY A 62 9.89 -7.74 4.98
CA GLY A 62 10.09 -6.60 5.87
C GLY A 62 11.22 -5.66 5.40
N LYS A 63 12.16 -5.34 6.29
CA LYS A 63 13.27 -4.43 5.99
C LYS A 63 14.18 -4.90 4.85
N LYS A 64 14.15 -6.19 4.48
CA LYS A 64 14.88 -6.69 3.32
C LYS A 64 14.39 -6.06 2.01
N PHE A 65 13.19 -5.49 1.95
CA PHE A 65 12.74 -4.75 0.75
C PHE A 65 13.70 -3.62 0.34
N LEU A 66 14.51 -3.09 1.27
CA LEU A 66 15.50 -2.05 1.00
C LEU A 66 16.72 -2.57 0.22
N THR A 67 17.10 -3.84 0.41
CA THR A 67 18.39 -4.38 -0.04
C THR A 67 18.30 -5.65 -0.86
N ILE A 68 17.23 -6.45 -0.73
CA ILE A 68 17.06 -7.76 -1.39
C ILE A 68 17.30 -7.64 -2.89
N SER A 69 18.01 -8.59 -3.51
CA SER A 69 18.24 -8.54 -4.94
C SER A 69 16.93 -8.74 -5.73
N LYS A 70 16.91 -8.31 -7.00
CA LYS A 70 15.78 -8.56 -7.89
C LYS A 70 15.47 -10.06 -8.03
N LYS A 71 16.51 -10.91 -8.05
CA LYS A 71 16.37 -12.36 -8.19
C LYS A 71 15.71 -12.97 -6.96
N GLU A 72 16.25 -12.71 -5.78
CA GLU A 72 15.72 -13.22 -4.51
C GLU A 72 14.29 -12.71 -4.26
N LEU A 73 14.01 -11.45 -4.58
CA LEU A 73 12.65 -10.90 -4.44
C LEU A 73 11.67 -11.63 -5.35
N LYS A 74 12.03 -11.89 -6.62
CA LYS A 74 11.18 -12.67 -7.53
C LYS A 74 10.89 -14.06 -6.99
N GLU A 75 11.92 -14.75 -6.51
CA GLU A 75 11.82 -16.10 -5.97
C GLU A 75 10.93 -16.14 -4.72
N ALA A 76 11.10 -15.18 -3.81
CA ALA A 76 10.24 -15.01 -2.64
C ALA A 76 8.78 -14.74 -3.04
N LEU A 77 8.52 -13.79 -3.93
CA LEU A 77 7.14 -13.51 -4.36
C LEU A 77 6.51 -14.73 -5.06
N LYS A 78 7.28 -15.47 -5.86
CA LYS A 78 6.83 -16.67 -6.56
C LYS A 78 6.53 -17.82 -5.59
N SER A 79 7.36 -18.06 -4.58
CA SER A 79 7.17 -19.16 -3.61
C SER A 79 5.93 -18.95 -2.74
N TYR A 80 5.50 -17.70 -2.53
CA TYR A 80 4.24 -17.37 -1.86
C TYR A 80 3.02 -17.38 -2.79
N GLY A 81 3.22 -17.70 -4.07
CA GLY A 81 2.15 -17.80 -5.06
C GLY A 81 1.54 -16.45 -5.46
N LEU A 82 2.29 -15.35 -5.31
CA LEU A 82 1.83 -14.05 -5.82
C LEU A 82 1.92 -14.02 -7.34
N ARG A 83 0.90 -13.47 -7.99
CA ARG A 83 0.90 -13.29 -9.44
C ARG A 83 1.76 -12.09 -9.82
N PHE A 84 2.23 -12.09 -11.07
CA PHE A 84 3.05 -11.01 -11.64
C PHE A 84 4.36 -10.72 -10.87
N TYR A 85 4.86 -11.71 -10.12
CA TYR A 85 6.07 -11.62 -9.29
C TYR A 85 7.26 -11.00 -10.04
N ASN A 86 7.43 -11.32 -11.32
CA ASN A 86 8.49 -10.77 -12.17
C ASN A 86 8.45 -9.24 -12.27
N LYS A 87 7.28 -8.68 -12.61
CA LYS A 87 7.08 -7.23 -12.78
C LYS A 87 7.01 -6.51 -11.45
N ARG A 88 6.37 -7.12 -10.44
CA ARG A 88 6.28 -6.55 -9.09
C ARG A 88 7.66 -6.39 -8.44
N ALA A 89 8.51 -7.40 -8.55
CA ALA A 89 9.90 -7.29 -8.11
C ALA A 89 10.64 -6.19 -8.86
N GLU A 90 10.49 -6.12 -10.20
CA GLU A 90 11.09 -5.04 -11.00
C GLU A 90 10.67 -3.64 -10.51
N TYR A 91 9.38 -3.42 -10.25
CA TYR A 91 8.86 -2.14 -9.78
C TYR A 91 9.40 -1.75 -8.40
N ILE A 92 9.43 -2.70 -7.46
CA ILE A 92 9.98 -2.47 -6.12
C ILE A 92 11.46 -2.09 -6.18
N ILE A 93 12.25 -2.81 -6.97
CA ILE A 93 13.68 -2.50 -7.11
C ILE A 93 13.88 -1.10 -7.71
N GLN A 94 13.10 -0.72 -8.72
CA GLN A 94 13.19 0.63 -9.32
C GLN A 94 12.76 1.72 -8.34
N ALA A 95 11.72 1.46 -7.52
CA ALA A 95 11.20 2.43 -6.56
C ALA A 95 12.20 2.79 -5.44
N ARG A 96 13.21 1.94 -5.17
CA ARG A 96 14.27 2.25 -4.18
C ARG A 96 15.04 3.52 -4.50
N ASN A 97 15.18 3.85 -5.78
CA ASN A 97 15.87 5.06 -6.23
C ASN A 97 15.11 6.35 -5.88
N PHE A 98 13.89 6.22 -5.38
CA PHE A 98 13.00 7.34 -5.08
C PHE A 98 12.63 7.43 -3.59
N ILE A 99 13.35 6.78 -2.67
CA ILE A 99 12.97 6.73 -1.25
C ILE A 99 12.82 8.14 -0.65
N ASP A 100 13.74 9.05 -0.97
CA ASP A 100 13.69 10.43 -0.48
C ASP A 100 12.52 11.21 -1.09
N GLU A 101 12.30 11.07 -2.40
CA GLU A 101 11.19 11.71 -3.09
C GLU A 101 9.83 11.14 -2.68
N ILE A 102 9.75 9.84 -2.39
CA ILE A 102 8.56 9.20 -1.82
C ILE A 102 8.23 9.89 -0.50
N ASN A 103 9.19 10.00 0.44
CA ASN A 103 8.94 10.66 1.71
C ASN A 103 8.46 12.12 1.52
N LYS A 104 9.15 12.88 0.66
CA LYS A 104 8.79 14.27 0.34
C LYS A 104 7.39 14.40 -0.26
N ASN A 105 6.98 13.46 -1.12
CA ASN A 105 5.67 13.53 -1.78
C ASN A 105 4.52 12.97 -0.92
N ILE A 106 4.82 12.11 0.07
CA ILE A 106 3.87 11.75 1.13
C ILE A 106 3.51 12.99 1.92
N GLU A 107 4.50 13.74 2.42
CA GLU A 107 4.31 14.96 3.22
C GLU A 107 3.48 16.01 2.48
N LYS A 108 3.69 16.14 1.17
CA LYS A 108 2.92 17.02 0.27
C LYS A 108 1.55 16.48 -0.14
N CYS A 109 1.17 15.26 0.27
CA CYS A 109 -0.04 14.56 -0.18
C CYS A 109 -0.14 14.47 -1.71
N ASN A 110 0.98 14.36 -2.42
CA ASN A 110 1.04 14.53 -3.87
C ASN A 110 0.74 13.23 -4.61
N ARG A 111 -0.55 12.87 -4.70
CA ARG A 111 -1.01 11.66 -5.40
C ARG A 111 -0.51 11.57 -6.84
N GLU A 112 -0.51 12.68 -7.56
CA GLU A 112 -0.11 12.73 -8.97
C GLU A 112 1.35 12.34 -9.20
N TRP A 113 2.22 12.70 -8.26
CA TRP A 113 3.62 12.31 -8.35
C TRP A 113 3.79 10.80 -8.26
N PHE A 114 3.05 10.11 -7.37
CA PHE A 114 3.11 8.65 -7.27
C PHE A 114 2.67 7.96 -8.56
N VAL A 115 1.55 8.42 -9.13
CA VAL A 115 1.01 7.86 -10.38
C VAL A 115 1.98 8.04 -11.55
N LYS A 116 2.65 9.19 -11.64
CA LYS A 116 3.57 9.51 -12.74
C LYS A 116 4.94 8.85 -12.60
N ASN A 117 5.45 8.68 -11.38
CA ASN A 117 6.86 8.34 -11.15
C ASN A 117 7.09 6.93 -10.62
N ILE A 118 6.11 6.32 -9.92
CA ILE A 118 6.28 4.99 -9.34
C ILE A 118 5.58 3.94 -10.19
N LYS A 119 6.38 3.07 -10.84
CA LYS A 119 5.81 1.98 -11.64
C LYS A 119 4.98 1.03 -10.78
N GLY A 120 3.85 0.59 -11.33
CA GLY A 120 2.93 -0.31 -10.64
C GLY A 120 1.97 0.39 -9.67
N ILE A 121 2.01 1.72 -9.58
CA ILE A 121 1.08 2.55 -8.82
C ILE A 121 0.20 3.36 -9.79
N GLY A 122 -1.10 3.03 -9.84
CA GLY A 122 -2.11 3.87 -10.47
C GLY A 122 -2.82 4.75 -9.44
N TYR A 123 -3.89 5.44 -9.85
CA TYR A 123 -4.67 6.31 -8.97
C TYR A 123 -5.20 5.60 -7.72
N LYS A 124 -5.73 4.39 -7.89
CA LYS A 124 -6.26 3.58 -6.78
C LYS A 124 -5.13 3.20 -5.82
N GLU A 125 -4.01 2.70 -6.32
CA GLU A 125 -2.86 2.32 -5.48
C GLU A 125 -2.24 3.53 -4.78
N ALA A 126 -2.15 4.68 -5.45
CA ALA A 126 -1.62 5.92 -4.85
C ALA A 126 -2.55 6.43 -3.74
N SER A 127 -3.87 6.40 -3.97
CA SER A 127 -4.86 6.73 -2.94
C SER A 127 -4.81 5.74 -1.77
N HIS A 128 -4.63 4.44 -2.04
CA HIS A 128 -4.47 3.43 -0.99
C HIS A 128 -3.21 3.68 -0.15
N PHE A 129 -2.08 3.95 -0.80
CA PHE A 129 -0.82 4.24 -0.13
C PHE A 129 -0.94 5.48 0.77
N LEU A 130 -1.44 6.60 0.24
CA LEU A 130 -1.61 7.84 1.01
C LEU A 130 -2.60 7.64 2.18
N ARG A 131 -3.66 6.85 2.00
CA ARG A 131 -4.57 6.52 3.11
C ARG A 131 -3.86 5.72 4.20
N ASN A 132 -3.03 4.74 3.84
CA ASN A 132 -2.25 3.98 4.82
C ASN A 132 -1.16 4.84 5.49
N MET A 133 -0.75 5.94 4.87
CA MET A 133 0.08 6.99 5.49
C MET A 133 -0.73 7.99 6.35
N GLY A 134 -2.02 7.73 6.60
CA GLY A 134 -2.84 8.53 7.51
C GLY A 134 -3.62 9.67 6.86
N TYR A 135 -3.58 9.82 5.53
CA TYR A 135 -4.31 10.87 4.83
C TYR A 135 -5.74 10.44 4.49
N LYS A 136 -6.73 11.22 4.96
CA LYS A 136 -8.16 10.86 4.88
C LYS A 136 -8.90 11.39 3.66
N ASN A 137 -8.24 12.21 2.83
CA ASN A 137 -8.85 12.94 1.71
C ASN A 137 -8.85 12.17 0.37
N PHE A 138 -8.61 10.86 0.39
CA PHE A 138 -8.51 10.03 -0.82
C PHE A 138 -9.47 8.84 -0.77
N ALA A 139 -10.38 8.76 -1.75
CA ALA A 139 -11.17 7.56 -2.00
C ALA A 139 -10.32 6.48 -2.71
N ILE A 140 -10.52 5.22 -2.35
CA ILE A 140 -9.89 4.06 -3.00
C ILE A 140 -10.96 3.42 -3.89
N LEU A 141 -10.94 3.76 -5.19
CA LEU A 141 -11.92 3.29 -6.16
C LEU A 141 -11.44 1.98 -6.79
N ASP A 142 -11.91 0.86 -6.27
CA ASP A 142 -11.68 -0.47 -6.85
C ASP A 142 -12.99 -1.05 -7.46
N ARG A 143 -12.91 -2.24 -8.05
CA ARG A 143 -14.06 -2.89 -8.71
C ARG A 143 -15.19 -3.31 -7.76
N HIS A 144 -14.97 -3.28 -6.44
CA HIS A 144 -16.00 -3.59 -5.45
C HIS A 144 -16.68 -2.33 -4.92
N VAL A 145 -16.04 -1.16 -5.08
CA VAL A 145 -16.55 0.14 -4.65
C VAL A 145 -17.37 0.84 -5.75
N ILE A 146 -17.01 0.64 -7.02
CA ILE A 146 -17.76 1.12 -8.21
C ILE A 146 -18.94 0.19 -8.48
#